data_AF-A0A3S3QR95-F1
#
_entry.id   AF-A0A3S3QR95-F1
#
_cell.length_a   1.000
_cell.length_b   1.000
_cell.length_c   1.000
_cell.angle_alpha   90.00
_cell.angle_beta   90.00
_cell.angle_gamma   90.00
#
_symmetry.space_group_name_H-M   'P 1'
#
loop_
_entity.id
_entity.type
_entity.pdbx_description
1 polymer ?
#
loop_
_entity_poly.entity_id
_entity_poly.type
_entity_poly.pdbx_seq_one_letter_code
_entity_poly.pdbx_strand_id
1 'polypeptide(L)'
;GAALNSSSSARLENGVLTVNYDESVDCKLLESKANLVRLTEFAMDFFQEELKVTFQVPNSSACSTDSDSAGAVRQERQKLAHDSLVLAAVDIFNGQVGDIRVGPRFRGPLHEEKVDE
;
A
#
# COMPACT_ATOMS: atom_id res chain seq x y z
N GLY A 1 -5.24 -20.58 6.48
CA GLY A 1 -4.96 -20.75 7.91
C GLY A 1 -3.80 -19.88 8.36
N ALA A 2 -2.59 -20.10 7.84
CA ALA A 2 -1.36 -19.52 8.39
C ALA A 2 -1.31 -17.97 8.44
N ALA A 3 -1.75 -17.27 7.39
CA ALA A 3 -1.65 -15.81 7.32
C ALA A 3 -2.39 -15.10 8.47
N LEU A 4 -3.66 -15.44 8.74
CA LEU A 4 -4.41 -14.82 9.85
C LEU A 4 -3.83 -15.14 11.23
N ASN A 5 -3.11 -16.26 11.39
CA ASN A 5 -2.47 -16.60 12.66
C ASN A 5 -1.23 -15.75 12.94
N SER A 6 -0.64 -15.15 11.91
CA SER A 6 0.51 -14.23 12.02
C SER A 6 0.08 -12.79 12.36
N SER A 7 -1.22 -12.52 12.55
CA SER A 7 -1.68 -11.19 12.92
C SER A 7 -1.24 -10.84 14.33
N SER A 8 -0.77 -9.62 14.55
CA SER A 8 -0.40 -9.14 15.88
C SER A 8 -1.59 -8.67 16.71
N SER A 9 -2.65 -8.18 16.05
CA SER A 9 -3.92 -7.88 16.70
C SER A 9 -5.06 -7.73 15.71
N ALA A 10 -6.30 -7.72 16.20
CA ALA A 10 -7.48 -7.38 15.42
C ALA A 10 -8.37 -6.42 16.21
N ARG A 11 -9.00 -5.48 15.51
CA ARG A 11 -9.87 -4.46 16.10
C ARG A 11 -11.08 -4.23 15.21
N LEU A 12 -12.27 -4.24 15.81
CA LEU A 12 -13.54 -3.94 15.15
C LEU A 12 -14.00 -2.53 15.57
N GLU A 13 -14.10 -1.62 14.62
CA GLU A 13 -14.63 -0.26 14.83
C GLU A 13 -15.54 0.13 13.66
N ASN A 14 -16.75 0.62 13.95
CA ASN A 14 -17.70 1.13 12.96
C ASN A 14 -17.98 0.15 11.78
N GLY A 15 -18.06 -1.15 12.05
CA GLY A 15 -18.26 -2.17 11.02
C GLY A 15 -17.01 -2.45 10.17
N VAL A 16 -15.81 -2.03 10.60
CA VAL A 16 -14.54 -2.33 9.94
C VAL A 16 -13.68 -3.17 10.88
N LEU A 17 -13.41 -4.43 10.47
CA LEU A 17 -12.49 -5.32 11.14
C LEU A 17 -11.07 -5.11 10.59
N THR A 18 -10.27 -4.35 11.31
CA THR A 18 -8.86 -4.11 10.97
C THR A 18 -7.99 -5.16 11.61
N VAL A 19 -7.25 -5.91 10.79
CA VAL A 19 -6.29 -6.92 11.23
C VAL A 19 -4.87 -6.37 11.04
N ASN A 20 -4.14 -6.28 12.14
CA ASN A 20 -2.80 -5.73 12.20
C ASN A 20 -1.76 -6.84 12.05
N TYR A 21 -0.69 -6.53 11.33
CA TYR A 21 0.47 -7.40 11.12
C TYR A 21 1.74 -6.65 11.45
N ASP A 22 2.72 -7.35 12.04
CA ASP A 22 4.02 -6.73 12.32
C ASP A 22 4.89 -6.68 11.05
N GLU A 23 4.78 -7.67 10.17
CA GLU A 23 5.51 -7.74 8.91
C GLU A 23 4.58 -7.78 7.68
N SER A 24 4.94 -7.07 6.62
CA SER A 24 4.15 -7.03 5.37
C SER A 24 4.13 -8.35 4.60
N VAL A 25 5.09 -9.24 4.86
CA VAL A 25 5.14 -10.57 4.23
C VAL A 25 4.02 -11.48 4.73
N ASP A 26 3.52 -11.25 5.94
CA ASP A 26 2.50 -12.08 6.57
C ASP A 26 1.09 -11.84 5.99
N CYS A 27 0.84 -10.63 5.48
CA CYS A 27 -0.43 -10.26 4.87
C CYS A 27 -0.44 -10.31 3.33
N LYS A 28 0.69 -10.62 2.68
CA LYS A 28 0.82 -10.69 1.20
C LYS A 28 -0.22 -11.59 0.52
N LEU A 29 -0.53 -12.73 1.14
CA LEU A 29 -1.53 -13.65 0.59
C LEU A 29 -2.94 -13.03 0.61
N LEU A 30 -3.21 -12.19 1.61
CA LEU A 30 -4.51 -11.55 1.84
C LEU A 30 -4.65 -10.23 1.08
N GLU A 31 -3.56 -9.68 0.56
CA GLU A 31 -3.53 -8.46 -0.28
C GLU A 31 -4.28 -8.65 -1.62
N SER A 32 -4.40 -9.90 -2.10
CA SER A 32 -5.19 -10.20 -3.29
C SER A 32 -6.65 -9.82 -3.08
N LYS A 33 -7.19 -8.96 -3.95
CA LYS A 33 -8.60 -8.55 -3.94
C LYS A 33 -9.57 -9.73 -3.88
N ALA A 34 -9.26 -10.84 -4.56
CA ALA A 34 -10.10 -12.04 -4.55
C ALA A 34 -10.13 -12.72 -3.17
N ASN A 35 -9.00 -12.71 -2.46
CA ASN A 35 -8.91 -13.30 -1.12
C ASN A 35 -9.56 -12.38 -0.07
N LEU A 36 -9.41 -11.06 -0.23
CA LEU A 36 -10.05 -10.09 0.66
C LEU A 36 -11.58 -10.13 0.55
N VAL A 37 -12.12 -10.21 -0.67
CA VAL A 37 -13.57 -10.35 -0.89
C VAL A 37 -14.10 -11.61 -0.21
N ARG A 38 -13.50 -12.77 -0.47
CA ARG A 38 -13.91 -14.03 0.19
C ARG A 38 -13.79 -13.96 1.70
N LEU A 39 -12.72 -13.37 2.22
CA LEU A 39 -12.55 -13.24 3.67
C LEU A 39 -13.61 -12.34 4.27
N THR A 40 -13.98 -11.26 3.58
CA THR A 40 -15.05 -10.36 4.01
C THR A 40 -16.39 -11.08 4.02
N GLU A 41 -16.71 -11.83 2.97
CA GLU A 41 -17.92 -12.67 2.91
C GLU A 41 -17.96 -13.68 4.08
N PHE A 42 -16.88 -14.42 4.32
CA PHE A 42 -16.82 -15.36 5.44
C PHE A 42 -16.95 -14.69 6.81
N ALA A 43 -16.37 -13.50 6.96
CA ALA A 43 -16.45 -12.77 8.21
C ALA A 43 -17.87 -12.23 8.44
N MET A 44 -18.52 -11.71 7.39
CA MET A 44 -19.94 -11.31 7.46
C MET A 44 -20.84 -12.49 7.81
N ASP A 45 -20.64 -13.65 7.20
CA ASP A 45 -21.41 -14.87 7.50
C ASP A 45 -21.18 -15.38 8.92
N PHE A 46 -19.93 -15.31 9.40
CA PHE A 46 -19.56 -15.79 10.73
C PHE A 46 -20.09 -14.89 11.85
N PHE A 47 -19.88 -13.58 11.72
CA PHE A 47 -20.32 -12.61 12.72
C PHE A 47 -21.81 -12.24 12.57
N GLN A 48 -22.44 -12.61 11.44
CA GLN A 48 -23.81 -12.22 11.09
C GLN A 48 -24.02 -10.71 11.11
N GLU A 49 -22.98 -9.96 10.78
CA GLU A 49 -22.93 -8.50 10.80
C GLU A 49 -22.38 -7.98 9.48
N GLU A 50 -22.89 -6.82 9.04
CA GLU A 50 -22.34 -6.14 7.87
C GLU A 50 -21.03 -5.47 8.27
N LEU A 51 -19.92 -6.10 7.87
CA LEU A 51 -18.58 -5.64 8.20
C LEU A 51 -17.63 -5.76 7.01
N LYS A 52 -16.60 -4.90 7.02
CA LYS A 52 -15.53 -4.87 6.03
C LYS A 52 -14.22 -5.28 6.69
N VAL A 53 -13.48 -6.20 6.08
CA VAL A 53 -12.15 -6.59 6.58
C VAL A 53 -11.07 -5.74 5.91
N THR A 54 -10.14 -5.22 6.70
CA THR A 54 -8.97 -4.43 6.25
C THR A 54 -7.70 -4.91 6.94
N PHE A 55 -6.55 -4.62 6.33
CA PHE A 55 -5.25 -4.99 6.87
C PHE A 55 -4.38 -3.77 7.08
N GLN A 56 -3.59 -3.79 8.15
CA GLN A 56 -2.65 -2.71 8.45
C GLN A 56 -1.32 -3.28 8.94
N VAL A 57 -0.23 -2.61 8.55
CA VAL A 57 1.12 -2.91 9.02
C VAL A 57 1.72 -1.60 9.53
N PRO A 58 2.27 -1.54 10.75
CA PRO A 58 2.93 -0.35 11.26
C PRO A 58 4.03 0.11 10.30
N ASN A 59 4.06 1.40 9.99
CA ASN A 59 5.08 2.02 9.13
C ASN A 59 5.17 1.49 7.69
N SER A 60 4.17 0.74 7.19
CA SER A 60 4.14 0.32 5.79
C SER A 60 2.73 0.39 5.19
N SER A 61 2.63 0.91 3.97
CA SER A 61 1.38 0.88 3.18
C SER A 61 1.18 -0.44 2.45
N ALA A 62 2.08 -1.42 2.64
CA ALA A 62 2.15 -2.63 1.82
C ALA A 62 0.94 -3.56 1.96
N CYS A 63 0.10 -3.37 2.97
CA CYS A 63 -1.15 -4.12 3.13
C CYS A 63 -2.39 -3.22 3.32
N SER A 64 -2.27 -1.89 3.20
CA SER A 64 -3.47 -1.03 3.24
C SER A 64 -4.27 -1.19 1.95
N THR A 65 -5.49 -1.70 2.08
CA THR A 65 -6.46 -1.80 0.99
C THR A 65 -7.41 -0.62 0.98
N ASP A 66 -6.88 0.60 1.11
CA ASP A 66 -7.65 1.81 0.86
C ASP A 66 -7.89 1.95 -0.64
N SER A 67 -9.14 1.71 -1.08
CA SER A 67 -9.56 1.84 -2.47
C SER A 67 -9.37 3.25 -3.03
N ASP A 68 -9.32 4.27 -2.16
CA ASP A 68 -9.08 5.67 -2.54
C ASP A 68 -7.61 5.99 -2.79
N SER A 69 -6.69 5.15 -2.28
CA SER A 69 -5.25 5.32 -2.50
C SER A 69 -4.82 4.86 -3.90
N ALA A 70 -5.57 3.95 -4.53
CA ALA A 70 -5.23 3.41 -5.85
C ALA A 70 -5.33 4.47 -6.96
N GLY A 71 -6.29 5.39 -6.85
CA GLY A 71 -6.43 6.52 -7.77
C GLY A 71 -5.27 7.51 -7.64
N ALA A 72 -4.92 7.88 -6.41
CA ALA A 72 -3.80 8.77 -6.11
C ALA A 72 -2.46 8.18 -6.58
N VAL A 73 -2.22 6.90 -6.30
CA VAL A 73 -1.02 6.16 -6.74
C VAL A 73 -0.93 6.12 -8.27
N ARG A 74 -2.03 5.85 -8.97
CA ARG A 74 -2.05 5.83 -10.43
C ARG A 74 -1.76 7.22 -11.01
N GLN A 75 -2.34 8.27 -10.42
CA GLN A 75 -2.09 9.65 -10.83
C GLN A 75 -0.64 10.07 -10.59
N GLU A 76 -0.04 9.63 -9.48
CA GLU A 76 1.37 9.86 -9.17
C GLU A 76 2.30 9.15 -10.17
N ARG A 77 2.02 7.89 -10.50
CA ARG A 77 2.76 7.16 -11.56
C ARG A 77 2.69 7.90 -12.88
N GLN A 78 1.51 8.39 -13.26
CA GLN A 78 1.33 9.12 -14.51
C GLN A 78 2.10 10.45 -14.51
N LYS A 79 2.13 11.16 -13.37
CA LYS A 79 2.95 12.37 -13.21
C LYS A 79 4.43 12.07 -13.34
N LEU A 80 4.91 10.98 -12.73
CA LEU A 80 6.31 10.56 -12.78
C LEU A 80 6.73 10.05 -14.16
N ALA A 81 5.84 9.42 -14.92
CA ALA A 81 6.11 9.00 -16.30
C ALA A 81 6.42 10.18 -17.23
N HIS A 82 5.85 11.35 -16.91
CA HIS A 82 6.08 12.60 -17.65
C HIS A 82 7.08 13.53 -16.96
N ASP A 83 7.78 13.05 -15.92
CA ASP A 83 8.79 13.85 -15.24
C ASP A 83 10.03 14.03 -16.12
N SER A 84 10.56 15.26 -16.15
CA SER A 84 11.72 15.63 -16.98
C SER A 84 12.94 14.74 -16.77
N LEU A 85 13.19 14.27 -15.54
CA LEU A 85 14.34 13.44 -15.21
C LEU A 85 14.16 12.01 -15.72
N VAL A 86 12.92 11.50 -15.68
CA VAL A 86 12.56 10.20 -16.25
C VAL A 86 12.70 10.24 -17.77
N LEU A 87 12.18 11.28 -18.42
CA LEU A 87 12.29 11.46 -19.86
C LEU A 87 13.74 11.61 -20.33
N ALA A 88 14.56 12.36 -19.59
CA ALA A 88 15.99 12.49 -19.89
C ALA A 88 16.72 11.15 -19.77
N ALA A 89 16.43 10.35 -18.75
CA ALA A 89 17.01 9.01 -18.61
C ALA A 89 16.60 8.09 -19.77
N VAL A 90 15.33 8.13 -20.17
CA VAL A 90 14.81 7.37 -21.32
C VAL A 90 15.56 7.72 -22.61
N ASP A 91 15.80 9.01 -22.84
CA ASP A 91 16.54 9.50 -24.01
C ASP A 91 18.01 9.06 -23.99
N ILE A 92 18.70 9.24 -22.85
CA ILE A 92 20.10 8.81 -22.67
C ILE A 92 20.28 7.32 -22.94
N PHE A 93 19.36 6.50 -22.43
CA PHE A 93 19.45 5.04 -22.55
C PHE A 93 18.76 4.48 -23.81
N ASN A 94 18.22 5.34 -24.70
CA ASN A 94 17.40 4.95 -25.85
C ASN A 94 16.33 3.90 -25.48
N GLY A 95 15.67 4.10 -24.35
CA GLY A 95 14.79 3.13 -23.70
C GLY A 95 13.31 3.44 -23.83
N GLN A 96 12.51 2.74 -23.03
CA GLN A 96 11.09 3.02 -22.82
C GLN A 96 10.73 2.85 -21.34
N VAL A 97 9.78 3.64 -20.85
CA VAL A 97 9.29 3.52 -19.47
C VAL A 97 8.38 2.30 -19.35
N GLY A 98 8.75 1.35 -18.49
CA GLY A 98 7.98 0.13 -18.22
C GLY A 98 6.96 0.30 -17.09
N ASP A 99 7.35 -0.07 -15.86
CA ASP A 99 6.51 0.09 -14.67
C ASP A 99 7.14 1.08 -13.69
N ILE A 100 6.31 1.94 -13.08
CA ILE A 100 6.74 2.96 -12.11
C ILE A 100 6.25 2.54 -10.74
N ARG A 101 7.20 2.24 -9.85
CA ARG A 101 6.93 1.92 -8.45
C ARG A 101 7.02 3.19 -7.61
N VAL A 102 5.91 3.55 -6.99
CA VAL A 102 5.84 4.63 -6.00
C VAL A 102 5.89 4.04 -4.60
N GLY A 103 6.60 4.71 -3.69
CA GLY A 103 6.78 4.28 -2.31
C GLY A 103 7.26 5.46 -1.45
N PRO A 104 7.26 5.31 -0.12
CA PRO A 104 7.74 6.36 0.77
C PRO A 104 9.13 6.81 0.34
N ARG A 105 9.32 8.13 0.18
CA ARG A 105 10.58 8.72 -0.28
C ARG A 105 11.70 8.32 0.69
N PHE A 106 12.62 7.47 0.24
CA PHE A 106 13.78 7.02 1.04
C PHE A 106 14.79 8.13 1.32
N ARG A 107 14.70 9.28 0.63
CA ARG A 107 15.48 10.48 0.95
C ARG A 107 14.54 11.54 1.52
N GLY A 108 14.72 11.84 2.80
CA GLY A 108 14.24 13.10 3.37
C GLY A 108 14.85 14.29 2.62
N PRO A 109 14.27 15.50 2.75
CA PRO A 109 14.87 16.69 2.15
C PRO A 109 16.32 16.79 2.63
N LEU A 110 17.25 16.87 1.67
CA LEU A 110 18.61 17.29 1.97
C LEU A 110 18.47 18.63 2.67
N HIS A 111 18.90 18.69 3.92
CA HIS A 111 18.98 19.94 4.65
C HIS A 111 19.86 20.86 3.80
N GLU A 112 19.27 21.89 3.18
CA GLU A 112 20.05 23.03 2.70
C GLU A 112 20.64 23.64 3.96
N GLU A 113 21.89 23.28 4.22
CA GLU A 113 22.75 23.94 5.19
C GLU A 113 22.91 25.36 4.65
N LYS A 114 22.19 26.30 5.28
CA LYS A 114 22.46 27.72 5.07
C LYS A 114 23.88 27.96 5.52
N VAL A 115 24.75 28.24 4.56
CA VAL A 115 26.02 28.88 4.82
C VAL A 115 25.68 30.33 5.13
N ASP A 116 25.59 30.64 6.42
CA ASP A 116 25.57 32.02 6.89
C ASP A 116 26.99 32.59 6.63
N GLU A 117 27.05 33.65 5.83
CA GLU A 117 28.21 34.56 5.73
C GLU A 117 27.97 35.79 6.59
#